data_AF-A0A3M2AWA3-F1
#
_entry.id   AF-A0A3M2AWA3-F1
#
_cell.length_a   1.000
_cell.length_b   1.000
_cell.length_c   1.000
_cell.angle_alpha   90.00
_cell.angle_beta   90.00
_cell.angle_gamma   90.00
#
_symmetry.space_group_name_H-M   'P 1'
#
loop_
_entity.id
_entity.type
_entity.pdbx_description
1 polymer ?
#
loop_
_entity_poly.entity_id
_entity_poly.type
_entity_poly.pdbx_seq_one_letter_code
_entity_poly.pdbx_strand_id
1 'polypeptide(L)'
;MLGGDEEGFTEGLVENISTSGVRVCFDRLIDVKEDSGLFITFELKGTKIEAFGRVRNVRANPEKTCIGVKFENLNKAYEEAIRKFILEKQREVLKAYKMGELREGSSS
;
A
#
# COMPACT_ATOMS: atom_id res chain seq x y z
N MET A 1 -32.54 17.27 11.23
CA MET A 1 -32.41 15.85 11.63
C MET A 1 -31.06 15.40 11.12
N LEU A 2 -30.12 15.12 12.03
CA LEU A 2 -28.74 14.82 11.67
C LEU A 2 -28.69 13.45 10.98
N GLY A 3 -28.10 13.44 9.79
CA GLY A 3 -27.94 12.27 8.93
C GLY A 3 -27.10 11.21 9.61
N GLY A 4 -27.39 9.95 9.25
CA GLY A 4 -26.82 8.77 9.88
C GLY A 4 -25.30 8.72 9.81
N ASP A 5 -24.74 8.08 10.83
CA ASP A 5 -23.37 7.58 10.85
C ASP A 5 -23.18 6.59 9.70
N GLU A 6 -22.80 7.10 8.52
CA GLU A 6 -22.26 6.25 7.46
C GLU A 6 -20.83 5.88 7.89
N GLU A 7 -20.61 4.62 8.25
CA GLU A 7 -19.28 4.01 8.26
C GLU A 7 -18.73 4.04 6.81
N GLY A 8 -18.21 5.20 6.42
CA GLY A 8 -17.84 5.50 5.05
C GLY A 8 -16.53 4.82 4.68
N PHE A 9 -16.59 3.87 3.74
CA PHE A 9 -15.39 3.37 3.08
C PHE A 9 -14.81 4.44 2.17
N THR A 10 -13.49 4.65 2.25
CA THR A 10 -12.77 5.57 1.38
C THR A 10 -11.75 4.78 0.57
N GLU A 11 -11.93 4.82 -0.75
CA GLU A 11 -11.03 4.16 -1.70
C GLU A 11 -9.80 5.04 -1.96
N GLY A 12 -8.63 4.40 -2.05
CA GLY A 12 -7.36 5.04 -2.34
C GLY A 12 -6.39 4.10 -3.04
N LEU A 13 -5.31 4.67 -3.56
CA LEU A 13 -4.31 3.93 -4.33
C LEU A 13 -3.16 3.49 -3.41
N VAL A 14 -2.82 2.20 -3.47
CA VAL A 14 -1.65 1.65 -2.77
C VAL A 14 -0.37 2.10 -3.48
N GLU A 15 0.36 3.04 -2.88
CA GLU A 15 1.64 3.54 -3.40
C GLU A 15 2.80 2.60 -3.05
N ASN A 16 2.74 1.98 -1.87
CA ASN A 16 3.79 1.07 -1.39
C ASN A 16 3.22 0.04 -0.41
N ILE A 17 3.82 -1.16 -0.38
CA ILE A 17 3.43 -2.24 0.53
C ILE A 17 4.66 -2.97 1.07
N SER A 18 4.61 -3.33 2.35
CA SER A 18 5.55 -4.21 3.04
C SER A 18 4.79 -5.26 3.85
N THR A 19 5.50 -6.23 4.43
CA THR A 19 4.88 -7.18 5.38
C THR A 19 4.46 -6.51 6.70
N SER A 20 4.93 -5.30 6.99
CA SER A 20 4.62 -4.56 8.22
C SER A 20 3.58 -3.46 8.06
N GLY A 21 3.25 -3.07 6.82
CA GLY A 21 2.31 -1.99 6.57
C GLY A 21 2.12 -1.66 5.10
N VAL A 22 1.29 -0.66 4.85
CA VAL A 22 0.93 -0.18 3.52
C VAL A 22 0.88 1.34 3.51
N ARG A 23 1.27 1.95 2.40
CA ARG A 23 1.04 3.36 2.12
C ARG A 23 -0.10 3.49 1.11
N VAL A 24 -1.11 4.25 1.48
CA VAL A 24 -2.28 4.55 0.64
C VAL A 24 -2.36 6.04 0.39
N CYS A 25 -2.58 6.44 -0.86
CA CYS A 25 -2.78 7.83 -1.26
C CYS A 25 -4.19 8.04 -1.82
N PHE A 26 -4.75 9.19 -1.53
CA PHE A 26 -6.08 9.62 -1.94
C PHE A 26 -5.95 10.92 -2.73
N ASP A 27 -6.64 11.03 -3.86
CA ASP A 27 -6.69 12.25 -4.70
C ASP A 27 -7.65 13.31 -4.12
N ARG A 28 -7.73 13.36 -2.80
CA ARG A 28 -8.53 14.29 -2.02
C ARG A 28 -7.94 14.47 -0.63
N LEU A 29 -8.36 15.53 0.05
CA LEU A 29 -8.06 15.72 1.47
C LEU A 29 -8.89 14.75 2.32
N ILE A 30 -8.20 13.96 3.14
CA ILE A 30 -8.82 13.07 4.12
C ILE A 30 -8.42 13.55 5.50
N ASP A 31 -9.42 13.80 6.36
CA ASP A 31 -9.16 14.10 7.76
C ASP A 31 -8.93 12.78 8.51
N VAL A 32 -7.66 12.48 8.77
CA VAL A 32 -7.23 11.30 9.50
C VAL A 32 -6.04 11.66 10.39
N LYS A 33 -6.09 11.22 11.64
CA LYS A 33 -5.07 11.53 12.64
C LYS A 33 -4.06 10.40 12.76
N GLU A 34 -2.82 10.75 13.07
CA GLU A 34 -1.82 9.77 13.49
C GLU A 34 -2.31 8.97 14.70
N ASP A 35 -1.86 7.73 14.80
CA ASP A 35 -2.27 6.73 15.76
C ASP A 35 -3.76 6.31 15.75
N SER A 36 -4.56 6.80 14.80
CA SER A 36 -5.92 6.30 14.56
C SER A 36 -5.88 4.85 14.07
N GLY A 37 -6.82 4.03 14.55
CA GLY A 37 -7.04 2.68 14.07
C GLY A 37 -7.95 2.67 12.83
N LEU A 38 -7.60 1.85 11.84
CA LEU A 38 -8.32 1.73 10.57
C LEU A 38 -8.43 0.26 10.17
N PHE A 39 -9.53 -0.10 9.51
CA PHE A 39 -9.62 -1.32 8.72
C PHE A 39 -9.23 -1.02 7.28
N ILE A 40 -8.35 -1.82 6.70
CA ILE A 40 -7.94 -1.71 5.30
C ILE A 40 -8.28 -3.01 4.61
N THR A 41 -8.89 -2.86 3.43
CA THR A 41 -9.14 -3.94 2.50
C THR A 41 -8.50 -3.60 1.16
N PHE A 42 -7.74 -4.51 0.59
CA PHE A 42 -7.17 -4.35 -0.75
C PHE A 42 -6.97 -5.71 -1.42
N GLU A 43 -6.82 -5.69 -2.74
CA GLU A 43 -6.56 -6.91 -3.52
C GLU A 43 -5.10 -6.97 -3.95
N LEU A 44 -4.48 -8.14 -3.79
CA LEU A 44 -3.11 -8.42 -4.21
C LEU A 44 -3.08 -9.73 -5.01
N LYS A 45 -2.87 -9.62 -6.33
CA LYS A 45 -2.83 -10.77 -7.26
C LYS A 45 -4.05 -11.71 -7.10
N GLY A 46 -5.27 -11.19 -7.06
CA GLY A 46 -6.48 -12.00 -6.87
C GLY A 46 -6.74 -12.43 -5.42
N THR A 47 -5.84 -12.10 -4.47
CA THR A 47 -6.06 -12.36 -3.04
C THR A 47 -6.59 -11.11 -2.38
N LYS A 48 -7.81 -11.18 -1.84
CA LYS A 48 -8.37 -10.13 -0.98
C LYS A 48 -7.67 -10.18 0.37
N ILE A 49 -7.03 -9.09 0.77
CA ILE A 49 -6.36 -8.93 2.05
C ILE A 49 -7.16 -7.94 2.88
N GLU A 50 -7.48 -8.36 4.11
CA GLU A 50 -8.19 -7.56 5.10
C GLU A 50 -7.30 -7.48 6.35
N ALA A 51 -7.03 -6.27 6.82
CA ALA A 51 -6.14 -6.04 7.95
C ALA A 51 -6.59 -4.85 8.79
N PHE A 52 -6.48 -4.99 10.11
CA PHE A 52 -6.54 -3.87 11.03
C PHE A 52 -5.13 -3.26 11.19
N GLY A 53 -5.07 -1.94 11.15
CA GLY A 53 -3.81 -1.21 11.26
C GLY A 53 -3.96 0.15 11.93
N ARG A 54 -2.81 0.74 12.24
CA ARG A 54 -2.71 2.06 12.86
C ARG A 54 -1.95 3.03 11.97
N VAL A 55 -2.48 4.24 11.83
CA VAL A 55 -1.82 5.32 11.09
C VAL A 55 -0.54 5.71 11.81
N ARG A 56 0.59 5.72 11.10
CA ARG A 56 1.91 6.10 11.62
C ARG A 56 2.48 7.37 11.02
N ASN A 57 1.96 7.78 9.88
CA ASN A 57 2.26 9.10 9.30
C ASN A 57 1.12 9.53 8.38
N VAL A 58 0.91 10.83 8.31
CA VAL A 58 0.01 11.48 7.37
C VAL A 58 0.79 12.56 6.63
N ARG A 59 0.72 12.54 5.30
CA ARG A 59 1.29 13.57 4.43
C ARG A 59 0.17 14.11 3.55
N ALA A 60 -0.26 15.34 3.81
CA ALA A 60 -1.28 16.01 3.02
C ALA A 60 -0.67 17.18 2.26
N ASN A 61 -1.10 17.35 1.01
CA ASN A 61 -0.96 18.59 0.26
C ASN A 61 -2.37 18.97 -0.27
N PRO A 62 -2.55 20.15 -0.90
CA PRO A 62 -3.87 20.58 -1.35
C PRO A 62 -4.58 19.64 -2.33
N GLU A 63 -3.85 18.74 -3.00
CA GLU A 63 -4.37 17.87 -4.05
C GLU A 63 -4.56 16.42 -3.59
N LYS A 64 -3.74 15.96 -2.63
CA LYS A 64 -3.71 14.56 -2.20
C LYS A 64 -3.34 14.38 -0.73
N THR A 65 -3.84 13.30 -0.16
CA THR A 65 -3.45 12.81 1.17
C THR A 65 -2.83 11.44 1.05
N CYS A 66 -1.65 11.23 1.61
CA CYS A 66 -1.02 9.93 1.71
C CYS A 66 -0.86 9.54 3.18
N ILE A 67 -1.23 8.31 3.52
CA ILE A 67 -1.11 7.77 4.87
C ILE A 67 -0.27 6.50 4.87
N GLY A 68 0.61 6.40 5.86
CA GLY A 68 1.32 5.17 6.17
C GLY A 68 0.60 4.43 7.29
N VAL A 69 0.16 3.21 7.02
CA VAL A 69 -0.57 2.39 7.99
C VAL A 69 0.27 1.16 8.33
N LYS A 70 0.52 0.97 9.63
CA LYS A 70 1.20 -0.21 10.17
C LYS A 70 0.15 -1.26 10.52
N PHE A 71 0.31 -2.48 10.02
CA PHE A 71 -0.57 -3.59 10.40
C PHE A 71 -0.38 -3.93 11.87
N GLU A 72 -1.47 -4.03 12.62
CA GLU A 72 -1.41 -4.49 14.01
C GLU A 72 -1.52 -6.01 14.10
N ASN A 73 -2.40 -6.61 13.29
CA ASN A 73 -2.59 -8.05 13.21
C ASN A 73 -2.76 -8.48 11.75
N LEU A 74 -1.67 -8.89 11.11
CA LEU A 74 -1.69 -9.49 9.78
C LEU A 74 -1.59 -11.01 9.92
N ASN A 75 -2.51 -11.75 9.32
CA ASN A 75 -2.45 -13.21 9.28
C ASN A 75 -1.18 -13.65 8.53
N LYS A 76 -0.49 -14.70 9.02
CA LYS A 76 0.71 -15.28 8.40
C LYS A 76 0.52 -15.63 6.92
N ALA A 77 -0.67 -16.09 6.53
CA ALA A 77 -0.97 -16.38 5.13
C ALA A 77 -0.90 -15.11 4.26
N TYR A 78 -1.43 -13.98 4.74
CA TYR A 78 -1.35 -12.70 4.06
C TYR A 78 0.07 -12.13 4.09
N GLU A 79 0.78 -12.29 5.20
CA GLU A 79 2.19 -11.89 5.29
C GLU A 79 3.05 -12.63 4.24
N GLU A 80 2.84 -13.94 4.09
CA GLU A 80 3.55 -14.74 3.10
C GLU A 80 3.17 -14.35 1.66
N ALA A 81 1.90 -14.07 1.40
CA ALA A 81 1.43 -13.58 0.10
C ALA A 81 2.10 -12.24 -0.27
N ILE A 82 2.12 -11.29 0.66
CA ILE A 82 2.80 -9.99 0.48
C ILE A 82 4.30 -10.18 0.26
N ARG A 83 4.95 -11.02 1.07
CA ARG A 83 6.39 -11.31 0.92
C ARG A 83 6.71 -11.89 -0.46
N LYS A 84 5.94 -12.89 -0.92
CA LYS A 84 6.12 -13.49 -2.24
C LYS A 84 5.96 -12.45 -3.34
N PHE A 85 4.90 -11.64 -3.27
CA PHE A 85 4.67 -10.55 -4.21
C PHE A 85 5.85 -9.57 -4.31
N ILE A 86 6.37 -9.12 -3.17
CA ILE A 86 7.53 -8.21 -3.12
C ILE A 86 8.76 -8.83 -3.77
N LEU A 87 9.07 -10.09 -3.45
CA LEU A 87 10.21 -10.79 -4.03
C LEU A 87 10.09 -10.99 -5.54
N GLU A 88 8.88 -11.30 -6.03
CA GLU A 88 8.62 -11.42 -7.45
C GLU A 88 8.83 -10.08 -8.17
N LYS A 89 8.28 -8.98 -7.63
CA LYS A 89 8.45 -7.64 -8.20
C LYS A 89 9.91 -7.20 -8.21
N GLN A 90 10.66 -7.48 -7.14
CA GLN A 90 12.10 -7.21 -7.09
C GLN A 90 12.88 -7.99 -8.16
N ARG A 91 12.54 -9.27 -8.36
CA ARG A 91 13.15 -10.09 -9.42
C ARG A 91 12.83 -9.57 -10.82
N GLU A 92 11.60 -9.10 -11.07
CA GLU A 92 11.21 -8.49 -12.33
C GLU A 92 12.03 -7.23 -12.63
N VAL A 93 12.19 -6.34 -11.64
CA VAL A 93 13.00 -5.12 -11.78
C VAL A 93 14.46 -5.45 -12.06
N LEU A 94 15.05 -6.41 -11.34
CA LEU A 94 16.43 -6.83 -11.56
C LEU A 94 16.65 -7.45 -12.96
N LYS A 95 15.68 -8.21 -13.46
CA LYS A 95 15.74 -8.77 -14.82
C LYS A 95 15.68 -7.66 -15.87
N ALA A 96 14.77 -6.70 -15.72
CA ALA A 96 14.64 -5.56 -16.62
C ALA A 96 15.93 -4.72 -16.65
N TYR A 97 16.52 -4.47 -15.47
CA TYR A 97 17.79 -3.74 -15.35
C TYR A 97 18.94 -4.46 -16.07
N LYS A 98 19.14 -5.77 -15.80
CA LYS A 98 20.17 -6.57 -16.50
C LYS A 98 19.98 -6.61 -18.02
N MET A 99 18.74 -6.64 -18.49
CA MET A 99 18.45 -6.58 -19.93
C MET A 99 18.70 -5.20 -20.53
N GLY A 100 18.53 -4.12 -19.76
CA GLY A 100 18.94 -2.76 -20.13
C GLY A 100 20.46 -2.64 -20.25
N GLU A 101 21.20 -3.12 -19.26
CA GLU A 101 22.68 -3.12 -19.27
C GLU A 101 23.26 -3.97 -20.42
N LEU A 102 22.66 -5.12 -20.77
CA LEU A 102 23.07 -5.93 -21.91
C LEU A 102 22.87 -5.22 -23.27
N ARG A 103 21.90 -4.31 -23.36
CA ARG A 103 21.63 -3.50 -24.56
C ARG A 103 22.59 -2.32 -24.69
N GLU A 104 22.96 -1.69 -23.58
CA GLU A 104 23.93 -0.58 -23.56
C GLU A 104 25.39 -1.07 -23.69
N GLY A 105 25.70 -2.27 -23.17
CA GLY A 105 27.03 -2.88 -23.24
C GLY A 105 27.37 -3.62 -24.55
N SER A 106 26.48 -3.63 -25.56
CA SER A 106 26.73 -4.27 -26.86
C SER A 106 27.12 -3.28 -27.97
N SER A 107 27.50 -2.05 -27.62
CA SER A 107 28.10 -1.10 -28.57
C SER A 107 29.60 -0.95 -28.29
N SER A 108 30.38 -1.58 -29.19
CA SER A 108 31.84 -1.49 -29.41
C SER A 108 32.70 -2.56 -28.74
#